data_AF-A0A1Y5PJ79-F1
#
_entry.id   AF-A0A1Y5PJ79-F1
#
_cell.length_a   1.000
_cell.length_b   1.000
_cell.length_c   1.000
_cell.angle_alpha   90.00
_cell.angle_beta   90.00
_cell.angle_gamma   90.00
#
_symmetry.space_group_name_H-M   'P 1'
#
loop_
_entity.id
_entity.type
_entity.pdbx_description
1 polymer ?
#
loop_
_entity_poly.entity_id
_entity_poly.type
_entity_poly.pdbx_seq_one_letter_code
_entity_poly.pdbx_strand_id
1 'polypeptide(L)'
;MTDFPLLDANYAAANAEVGREVVADLGVIEPRIDETDSWITLPMRLVYDQAGGLHIELGPYAIDQRDIPKLREAIRQYDLANQGGPGLRRVQ
;
A
#
# COMPACT_ATOMS: atom_id res chain seq x y z
N MET A 1 15.13 -4.68 9.98
CA MET A 1 15.47 -3.43 9.28
C MET A 1 15.11 -3.65 7.83
N THR A 2 14.46 -2.69 7.19
CA THR A 2 14.18 -2.76 5.75
C THR A 2 15.44 -2.34 5.01
N ASP A 3 15.82 -3.09 3.98
CA ASP A 3 17.09 -2.87 3.27
C ASP A 3 16.96 -1.79 2.17
N PHE A 4 15.75 -1.27 1.96
CA PHE A 4 15.44 -0.30 0.90
C PHE A 4 15.14 1.11 1.41
N PRO A 5 15.37 2.15 0.59
CA PRO A 5 15.03 3.53 0.92
C PRO A 5 13.56 3.69 1.33
N LEU A 6 13.33 4.38 2.45
CA LEU A 6 12.00 4.72 2.93
C LEU A 6 11.36 5.80 2.03
N LEU A 7 10.19 5.49 1.48
CA LEU A 7 9.32 6.47 0.83
C LEU A 7 8.06 6.66 1.69
N ASP A 8 7.98 7.80 2.35
CA ASP A 8 6.87 8.12 3.27
C ASP A 8 6.59 9.62 3.26
N ALA A 9 5.35 10.02 3.54
CA ALA A 9 4.99 11.43 3.62
C ALA A 9 5.29 12.02 5.01
N ASN A 10 5.54 13.33 5.04
CA ASN A 10 5.55 14.07 6.30
C ASN A 10 4.11 14.43 6.71
N TYR A 11 3.58 13.70 7.69
CA TYR A 11 2.22 13.87 8.18
C TYR A 11 2.05 14.94 9.29
N ALA A 12 3.08 15.73 9.59
CA ALA A 12 3.00 16.74 10.66
C ALA A 12 1.84 17.74 10.47
N ALA A 13 1.61 18.19 9.23
CA ALA A 13 0.50 19.08 8.92
C ALA A 13 -0.86 18.38 9.04
N ALA A 14 -0.99 17.15 8.52
CA ALA A 14 -2.23 16.38 8.62
C ALA A 14 -2.63 16.09 10.08
N ASN A 15 -1.65 15.79 10.94
CA ASN A 15 -1.89 15.63 12.38
C ASN A 15 -2.43 16.92 13.01
N ALA A 16 -1.90 18.08 12.62
CA ALA A 16 -2.26 19.37 13.19
C ALA A 16 -3.59 19.94 12.63
N GLU A 17 -3.87 19.73 11.35
CA GLU A 17 -4.97 20.40 10.64
C GLU A 17 -6.26 19.58 10.63
N VAL A 18 -6.16 18.26 10.48
CA VAL A 18 -7.33 17.37 10.32
C VAL A 18 -7.44 16.31 11.40
N GLY A 19 -6.62 16.39 12.44
CA GLY A 19 -6.66 15.46 13.57
C GLY A 19 -6.39 14.02 13.15
N ARG A 20 -5.38 13.84 12.28
CA ARG A 20 -4.98 12.52 11.79
C ARG A 20 -4.52 11.61 12.94
N GLU A 21 -5.12 10.43 13.03
CA GLU A 21 -4.81 9.41 14.03
C GLU A 21 -4.49 8.07 13.36
N VAL A 22 -3.38 7.45 13.76
CA VAL A 22 -3.04 6.08 13.33
C VAL A 22 -3.84 5.10 14.17
N VAL A 23 -4.81 4.44 13.54
CA VAL A 23 -5.66 3.41 14.16
C VAL A 23 -4.91 2.09 14.28
N ALA A 24 -4.14 1.72 13.25
CA ALA A 24 -3.30 0.52 13.27
C ALA A 24 -2.05 0.69 12.40
N ASP A 25 -0.92 0.18 12.90
CA ASP A 25 0.29 -0.04 12.11
C ASP A 25 0.21 -1.43 11.46
N LEU A 26 0.35 -1.48 10.13
CA LEU A 26 0.20 -2.69 9.33
C LEU A 26 1.55 -3.16 8.75
N GLY A 27 2.67 -2.62 9.24
CA GLY A 27 4.01 -2.95 8.77
C GLY A 27 4.41 -2.18 7.51
N VAL A 28 5.08 -2.85 6.58
CA VAL A 28 5.65 -2.23 5.37
C VAL A 28 5.47 -3.16 4.17
N ILE A 29 5.43 -2.59 2.97
CA ILE A 29 5.64 -3.31 1.71
C ILE A 29 6.86 -2.75 0.99
N GLU A 30 7.47 -3.57 0.14
CA GLU A 30 8.69 -3.21 -0.56
C GLU A 30 8.49 -3.34 -2.07
N PRO A 31 7.82 -2.38 -2.74
CA PRO A 31 7.65 -2.44 -4.19
C PRO A 31 8.91 -1.97 -4.93
N ARG A 32 9.05 -2.47 -6.17
CA ARG A 32 10.01 -2.00 -7.15
C ARG A 32 9.42 -0.83 -7.94
N ILE A 33 10.18 0.24 -8.09
CA ILE A 33 9.91 1.36 -8.99
C ILE A 33 10.68 1.11 -10.29
N ASP A 34 9.96 0.78 -11.36
CA ASP A 34 10.59 0.44 -12.63
C ASP A 34 11.29 1.63 -13.29
N GLU A 35 10.77 2.85 -13.12
CA GLU A 35 11.34 4.07 -13.70
C GLU A 35 12.74 4.38 -13.17
N THR A 36 13.04 3.94 -11.95
CA THR A 36 14.33 4.18 -11.29
C THR A 36 15.14 2.92 -11.09
N ASP A 37 14.62 1.77 -11.55
CA ASP A 37 15.18 0.43 -11.34
C ASP A 37 15.59 0.20 -9.87
N SER A 38 14.76 0.65 -8.93
CA SER A 38 15.07 0.62 -7.50
C SER A 38 13.92 0.06 -6.69
N TRP A 39 14.23 -0.49 -5.52
CA TRP A 39 13.24 -0.92 -4.53
C TRP A 39 13.08 0.18 -3.49
N ILE A 40 11.88 0.30 -2.92
CA ILE A 40 11.58 1.24 -1.84
C ILE A 40 10.80 0.53 -0.75
N THR A 41 10.81 1.10 0.45
CA THR A 41 9.95 0.68 1.57
C THR A 41 8.80 1.67 1.72
N LEU A 42 7.56 1.17 1.69
CA LEU A 42 6.34 1.94 1.97
C LEU A 42 5.72 1.44 3.28
N PRO A 43 5.65 2.27 4.33
CA PRO A 43 4.88 1.96 5.53
C PRO A 43 3.40 1.83 5.25
N MET A 44 2.73 0.90 5.91
CA MET A 44 1.28 0.71 5.79
C MET A 44 0.59 1.05 7.10
N ARG A 45 -0.42 1.92 7.04
CA ARG A 45 -1.16 2.37 8.22
C ARG A 45 -2.65 2.41 7.94
N LEU A 46 -3.46 1.98 8.89
CA LEU A 46 -4.87 2.34 8.93
C LEU A 46 -4.99 3.65 9.71
N VAL A 47 -5.58 4.65 9.09
CA VAL A 47 -5.63 6.01 9.62
C VAL A 47 -7.07 6.52 9.58
N TYR A 48 -7.43 7.32 10.57
CA TYR A 48 -8.63 8.13 10.57
C TYR A 48 -8.23 9.60 10.63
N ASP A 49 -8.88 10.44 9.83
CA ASP A 49 -8.84 11.89 10.01
C ASP A 49 -10.22 12.52 9.73
N GLN A 50 -10.40 13.78 10.13
CA GLN A 50 -11.69 14.46 10.06
C GLN A 50 -12.14 14.81 8.64
N ALA A 51 -11.21 14.91 7.68
CA ALA A 51 -11.49 15.31 6.30
C ALA A 51 -11.75 14.11 5.37
N GLY A 52 -10.97 13.05 5.51
CA GLY A 52 -11.00 11.84 4.69
C GLY A 52 -11.69 10.63 5.35
N GLY A 53 -11.94 10.69 6.66
CA GLY A 53 -12.45 9.54 7.40
C GLY A 53 -11.43 8.41 7.48
N LEU A 54 -11.91 7.16 7.54
CA LEU A 54 -11.04 5.98 7.63
C LEU A 54 -10.45 5.61 6.26
N HIS A 55 -9.12 5.53 6.18
CA HIS A 55 -8.40 5.20 4.96
C HIS A 55 -7.07 4.49 5.28
N ILE A 56 -6.46 3.87 4.26
CA ILE A 56 -5.13 3.26 4.36
C ILE A 56 -4.11 4.22 3.79
N GLU A 57 -3.01 4.42 4.51
CA GLU A 57 -1.82 5.04 3.96
C GLU A 57 -0.82 3.97 3.54
N LEU A 58 -0.28 4.12 2.33
CA LEU A 58 0.87 3.37 1.82
C LEU A 58 2.00 4.36 1.53
N GLY A 59 2.90 4.53 2.48
CA GLY A 59 3.89 5.61 2.47
C GLY A 59 3.20 6.95 2.24
N PRO A 60 3.44 7.66 1.12
CA PRO A 60 2.81 8.96 0.84
C PRO A 60 1.41 8.89 0.21
N TYR A 61 0.90 7.69 -0.10
CA TYR A 61 -0.37 7.52 -0.82
C TYR A 61 -1.53 7.22 0.13
N ALA A 62 -2.68 7.83 -0.09
CA ALA A 62 -3.92 7.53 0.64
C ALA A 62 -4.88 6.71 -0.23
N ILE A 63 -5.43 5.64 0.35
CA ILE A 63 -6.35 4.70 -0.29
C ILE A 63 -7.63 4.68 0.54
N ASP A 64 -8.73 5.13 -0.04
CA ASP A 64 -10.01 5.25 0.65
C ASP A 64 -11.01 4.16 0.22
N GLN A 65 -12.22 4.25 0.77
CA GLN A 65 -13.33 3.34 0.50
C GLN A 65 -13.64 3.09 -0.99
N ARG A 66 -13.27 4.00 -1.90
CA ARG A 66 -13.50 3.88 -3.35
C ARG A 66 -12.50 2.94 -4.01
N ASP A 67 -11.31 2.81 -3.43
CA ASP A 67 -10.20 2.02 -3.98
C ASP A 67 -10.15 0.62 -3.36
N ILE A 68 -10.54 0.49 -2.09
CA ILE A 68 -10.51 -0.79 -1.36
C ILE A 68 -11.20 -1.95 -2.12
N PRO A 69 -12.40 -1.80 -2.73
CA PRO A 69 -13.01 -2.89 -3.48
C PRO A 69 -12.17 -3.33 -4.69
N LYS A 70 -11.54 -2.38 -5.39
CA LYS A 70 -10.69 -2.67 -6.55
C LYS A 70 -9.41 -3.39 -6.14
N LEU A 71 -8.80 -2.98 -5.02
CA LEU A 71 -7.59 -3.62 -4.49
C LEU A 71 -7.88 -5.04 -4.00
N ARG A 72 -9.01 -5.25 -3.31
CA ARG A 72 -9.45 -6.59 -2.91
C ARG A 72 -9.62 -7.52 -4.11
N GLU A 73 -10.24 -7.02 -5.18
CA GLU A 73 -10.37 -7.80 -6.42
C GLU A 73 -9.02 -8.09 -7.07
N ALA A 74 -8.11 -7.10 -7.13
CA ALA A 74 -6.77 -7.30 -7.67
C ALA A 74 -5.98 -8.37 -6.90
N ILE A 75 -6.01 -8.33 -5.57
CA ILE A 75 -5.40 -9.34 -4.70
C ILE A 75 -6.04 -10.71 -4.96
N ARG A 76 -7.37 -10.78 -5.04
CA ARG A 76 -8.08 -12.03 -5.33
C ARG A 76 -7.64 -12.63 -6.68
N GLN A 77 -7.46 -11.82 -7.72
CA GLN A 77 -6.98 -12.28 -9.03
C GLN A 77 -5.54 -12.79 -8.96
N TYR A 78 -4.67 -12.10 -8.24
CA TYR A 78 -3.30 -12.55 -7.98
C TYR A 78 -3.28 -13.91 -7.27
N ASP A 79 -4.10 -14.07 -6.23
CA ASP A 79 -4.21 -15.31 -5.48
C ASP A 79 -4.70 -16.46 -6.37
N LEU A 80 -5.73 -16.24 -7.18
CA LEU A 80 -6.23 -17.26 -8.12
C LEU A 80 -5.18 -17.69 -9.14
N ALA A 81 -4.41 -16.74 -9.68
CA ALA A 81 -3.33 -17.04 -10.61
C ALA A 81 -2.25 -17.91 -9.97
N ASN A 82 -2.01 -17.74 -8.66
CA ASN A 82 -1.00 -18.49 -7.91
C ASN A 82 -1.53 -19.78 -7.27
N GLN A 83 -2.83 -19.88 -6.99
CA GLN A 83 -3.48 -21.09 -6.45
C GLN A 83 -3.80 -22.14 -7.53
N GLY A 84 -3.71 -21.78 -8.83
CA GLY A 84 -4.17 -22.60 -9.95
C GLY A 84 -3.15 -22.96 -11.05
N GLY A 85 -1.84 -22.92 -10.81
CA GLY A 85 -0.86 -23.21 -11.87
C GLY A 85 -0.45 -24.70 -12.01
N PRO A 86 -0.83 -25.44 -13.08
CA PRO A 86 0.04 -26.47 -13.63
C PRO A 86 1.20 -25.78 -14.37
N GLY A 87 2.38 -26.42 -14.40
CA GLY A 87 3.63 -25.83 -14.90
C GLY A 87 3.49 -24.89 -16.10
N LEU A 88 4.22 -23.77 -16.04
CA LEU A 88 4.43 -22.81 -17.12
C LEU A 88 4.53 -23.50 -18.49
N ARG A 89 3.41 -23.64 -19.21
CA ARG A 89 3.46 -23.95 -20.65
C ARG A 89 3.85 -22.66 -21.34
N ARG A 90 5.16 -22.49 -21.55
CA ARG A 90 5.66 -21.60 -22.60
C ARG A 90 5.04 -22.07 -23.91
N VAL A 91 4.19 -21.23 -24.50
CA VAL A 91 3.76 -21.37 -25.88
C VAL A 91 4.97 -21.01 -26.75
N GLN A 92 5.40 -21.94 -27.59
CA GLN A 92 6.36 -21.69 -28.67
C GLN A 92 5.68 -20.95 -29.82
#